data_AF-A0A9D0CEF4-F1
#
_entry.id   AF-A0A9D0CEF4-F1
#
_cell.length_a   1.000
_cell.length_b   1.000
_cell.length_c   1.000
_cell.angle_alpha   90.00
_cell.angle_beta   90.00
_cell.angle_gamma   90.00
#
_symmetry.space_group_name_H-M   'P 1'
#
loop_
_entity.id
_entity.type
_entity.pdbx_description
1 polymer ?
#
loop_
_entity_poly.entity_id
_entity_poly.type
_entity_poly.pdbx_seq_one_letter_code
_entity_poly.pdbx_strand_id
1 'polypeptide(L)'
;GPCINELDAIAEQYDELQDEGFELIAISIDDSRTKSRVKPLVNGKDWEYTILLDSNQELKRSLNIVNVPYVIIVKNNKIVYTHSGYNPGSEEEIIKKFNLLK
;
A
#
# COMPACT_ATOMS: atom_id res chain seq x y z
N GLY A 1 11.78 -3.68 -6.00
CA GLY A 1 11.95 -2.21 -5.80
C GLY A 1 11.28 -1.85 -4.49
N PRO A 2 11.57 -0.70 -3.86
CA PRO A 2 11.13 -0.42 -2.49
C PRO A 2 9.62 -0.63 -2.28
N CYS A 3 8.77 -0.14 -3.19
CA CYS A 3 7.31 -0.34 -3.11
C CYS A 3 6.88 -1.82 -3.21
N ILE A 4 7.55 -2.61 -4.07
CA ILE A 4 7.22 -4.03 -4.25
C ILE A 4 7.68 -4.83 -3.03
N ASN A 5 8.86 -4.51 -2.49
CA ASN A 5 9.41 -5.18 -1.33
C ASN A 5 8.53 -4.95 -0.09
N GLU A 6 7.99 -3.74 0.07
CA GLU A 6 7.02 -3.40 1.13
C GLU A 6 5.74 -4.25 1.03
N LEU A 7 5.16 -4.32 -0.17
CA LEU A 7 3.97 -5.14 -0.42
C LEU A 7 4.23 -6.64 -0.26
N ASP A 8 5.40 -7.13 -0.66
CA ASP A 8 5.81 -8.52 -0.42
C ASP A 8 5.92 -8.81 1.08
N ALA A 9 6.52 -7.91 1.87
CA ALA A 9 6.71 -8.11 3.31
C ALA A 9 5.39 -8.15 4.08
N ILE A 10 4.40 -7.33 3.68
CA ILE A 10 3.06 -7.38 4.28
C ILE A 10 2.33 -8.69 3.90
N ALA A 11 2.65 -9.29 2.75
CA ALA A 11 1.89 -10.42 2.21
C ALA A 11 2.08 -11.66 3.07
N GLU A 12 3.24 -11.78 3.71
CA GLU A 12 3.58 -12.88 4.60
C GLU A 12 2.63 -13.01 5.80
N GLN A 13 1.97 -11.91 6.20
CA GLN A 13 1.10 -11.85 7.38
C GLN A 13 -0.31 -11.35 7.04
N TYR A 14 -0.61 -11.11 5.76
CA TYR A 14 -1.83 -10.41 5.37
C TYR A 14 -3.09 -11.19 5.72
N ASP A 15 -3.09 -12.52 5.53
CA ASP A 15 -4.25 -13.37 5.82
C ASP A 15 -4.70 -13.24 7.29
N GLU A 16 -3.74 -13.31 8.22
CA GLU A 16 -3.99 -13.16 9.66
C GLU A 16 -4.46 -11.74 10.00
N LEU A 17 -3.82 -10.72 9.41
CA LEU A 17 -4.20 -9.32 9.62
C LEU A 17 -5.62 -9.03 9.08
N GLN A 18 -5.99 -9.66 7.96
CA GLN A 18 -7.30 -9.50 7.35
C GLN A 18 -8.41 -10.06 8.26
N ASP A 19 -8.17 -11.21 8.90
CA ASP A 19 -9.08 -11.77 9.91
C ASP A 19 -9.24 -10.83 11.14
N GLU A 20 -8.24 -10.00 11.41
CA GLU A 20 -8.29 -8.96 12.44
C GLU A 20 -8.95 -7.65 11.99
N GLY A 21 -9.38 -7.56 10.72
CA GLY A 21 -10.03 -6.39 10.14
C GLY A 21 -9.06 -5.37 9.52
N PHE A 22 -7.83 -5.77 9.23
CA PHE A 22 -6.89 -4.97 8.43
C PHE A 22 -7.28 -5.04 6.95
N GLU A 23 -7.36 -3.88 6.29
CA GLU A 23 -7.61 -3.80 4.85
C GLU A 23 -6.46 -3.02 4.19
N LEU A 24 -5.77 -3.64 3.23
CA LEU A 24 -4.73 -3.00 2.44
C LEU A 24 -5.23 -2.68 1.03
N ILE A 25 -5.17 -1.38 0.68
CA ILE A 25 -5.44 -0.89 -0.67
C ILE A 25 -4.13 -0.33 -1.24
N ALA A 26 -3.54 -1.04 -2.19
CA ALA A 26 -2.33 -0.58 -2.87
C ALA A 26 -2.69 0.18 -4.15
N ILE A 27 -2.18 1.41 -4.27
CA ILE A 27 -2.50 2.30 -5.38
C ILE A 27 -1.26 2.48 -6.24
N SER A 28 -1.27 1.92 -7.44
CA SER A 28 -0.19 2.15 -8.41
C SER A 28 -0.41 3.46 -9.16
N ILE A 29 0.67 4.24 -9.28
CA ILE A 29 0.73 5.49 -10.07
C ILE A 29 1.24 5.26 -11.50
N ASP A 30 1.28 4.00 -11.95
CA ASP A 30 1.72 3.62 -13.28
C ASP A 30 0.88 4.30 -14.37
N ASP A 31 1.57 4.88 -15.35
CA ASP A 31 0.92 5.61 -16.43
C ASP A 31 0.36 4.68 -17.51
N SER A 32 -0.26 5.27 -18.54
CA SER A 32 -0.84 4.53 -19.66
C SER A 32 0.13 3.55 -20.38
N ARG A 33 1.44 3.76 -20.27
CA ARG A 33 2.48 2.94 -20.92
C ARG A 33 2.90 1.77 -20.04
N THR A 34 2.84 1.90 -18.71
CA THR A 34 3.32 0.88 -17.78
C THR A 34 2.20 0.10 -17.08
N LYS A 35 0.96 0.62 -17.06
CA LYS A 35 -0.19 -0.03 -16.40
C LYS A 35 -0.45 -1.48 -16.83
N SER A 36 -0.13 -1.83 -18.07
CA SER A 36 -0.31 -3.19 -18.60
C SER A 36 0.58 -4.23 -17.90
N ARG A 37 1.65 -3.79 -17.24
CA ARG A 37 2.58 -4.63 -16.47
C ARG A 37 2.13 -4.86 -15.03
N VAL A 38 1.23 -4.02 -14.50
CA VAL A 38 0.74 -4.11 -13.12
C VAL A 38 -0.02 -5.41 -12.91
N LYS A 39 -1.00 -5.71 -13.76
CA LYS A 39 -1.81 -6.93 -13.61
C LYS A 39 -0.98 -8.23 -13.67
N PRO A 40 -0.08 -8.44 -14.65
CA PRO A 40 0.81 -9.61 -14.64
C PRO A 40 1.70 -9.69 -13.40
N LEU A 41 2.18 -8.55 -12.88
CA LEU A 41 3.02 -8.52 -11.69
C LEU A 41 2.22 -8.96 -10.45
N VAL A 42 1.05 -8.37 -10.22
CA VAL A 42 0.17 -8.71 -9.10
C VAL A 42 -0.20 -10.19 -9.15
N ASN A 43 -0.61 -10.69 -10.32
CA ASN A 43 -0.93 -12.10 -10.49
C ASN A 43 0.27 -13.03 -10.26
N GLY A 44 1.49 -12.61 -10.65
CA GLY A 44 2.69 -13.40 -10.42
C GLY A 44 3.17 -13.38 -8.97
N LYS A 45 2.73 -12.39 -8.19
CA LYS A 45 3.00 -12.26 -6.76
C LYS A 45 1.95 -12.90 -5.87
N ASP A 46 0.78 -13.21 -6.43
CA ASP A 46 -0.37 -13.77 -5.73
C ASP A 46 -0.82 -12.91 -4.53
N TRP A 47 -0.75 -11.59 -4.71
CA TRP A 47 -1.21 -10.66 -3.68
C TRP A 47 -2.73 -10.64 -3.61
N GLU A 48 -3.28 -10.86 -2.41
CA GLU A 48 -4.72 -10.78 -2.13
C GLU A 48 -5.23 -9.35 -1.89
N TYR A 49 -4.36 -8.35 -2.03
CA TYR A 49 -4.70 -6.95 -1.80
C TYR A 49 -5.66 -6.39 -2.84
N THR A 50 -6.40 -5.36 -2.44
CA THR A 50 -7.09 -4.51 -3.41
C THR A 50 -6.07 -3.61 -4.11
N ILE A 51 -5.87 -3.83 -5.42
CA ILE A 51 -4.98 -3.00 -6.25
C ILE A 51 -5.80 -2.00 -7.08
N LEU A 52 -5.53 -0.71 -6.91
CA LEU A 52 -6.13 0.38 -7.70
C LEU A 52 -5.06 1.07 -8.57
N LEU A 53 -5.52 1.72 -9.65
CA LEU A 53 -4.66 2.42 -10.60
C LEU A 53 -5.01 3.92 -10.63
N ASP A 54 -4.07 4.75 -10.17
CA ASP A 54 -4.09 6.21 -10.29
C ASP A 54 -3.32 6.65 -11.54
N SER A 55 -3.76 6.20 -12.72
CA SER A 55 -3.05 6.43 -13.99
C SER A 55 -2.97 7.91 -14.41
N ASN A 56 -3.84 8.77 -13.87
CA ASN A 56 -3.79 10.22 -14.09
C ASN A 56 -3.04 10.97 -12.98
N GLN A 57 -2.57 10.27 -11.94
CA GLN A 57 -1.87 10.80 -10.77
C GLN A 57 -2.68 11.88 -10.03
N GLU A 58 -4.00 11.83 -10.11
CA GLU A 58 -4.88 12.82 -9.50
C GLU A 58 -4.97 12.63 -7.99
N LEU A 59 -5.01 11.38 -7.53
CA LEU A 59 -5.02 11.08 -6.11
C LEU A 59 -3.68 11.48 -5.48
N LYS A 60 -2.56 11.09 -6.10
CA LYS A 60 -1.20 11.49 -5.68
C LYS A 60 -1.10 13.01 -5.50
N ARG A 61 -1.60 13.79 -6.47
CA ARG A 61 -1.59 15.27 -6.40
C ARG A 61 -2.53 15.79 -5.32
N SER A 62 -3.74 15.25 -5.21
CA SER A 62 -4.73 15.69 -4.22
C SER A 62 -4.25 15.48 -2.78
N LEU A 63 -3.44 14.45 -2.55
CA LEU A 63 -2.82 14.16 -1.26
C LEU A 63 -1.46 14.84 -1.07
N ASN A 64 -1.00 15.67 -2.02
CA ASN A 64 0.32 16.28 -2.03
C ASN A 64 1.50 15.29 -1.83
N ILE A 65 1.34 14.06 -2.35
CA ILE A 65 2.37 13.02 -2.24
C ILE A 65 3.46 13.31 -3.27
N VAL A 66 4.65 13.65 -2.79
CA VAL A 66 5.81 13.93 -3.65
C VAL A 66 6.54 12.63 -4.00
N ASN A 67 6.87 11.84 -2.98
CA ASN A 67 7.69 10.64 -3.08
C ASN A 67 6.86 9.37 -2.85
N VAL A 68 7.20 8.31 -3.57
CA VAL A 68 6.68 6.95 -3.35
C VAL A 68 7.84 6.03 -2.96
N PRO A 69 7.61 4.98 -2.15
CA PRO A 69 6.32 4.59 -1.55
C PRO A 69 5.83 5.57 -0.48
N TYR A 70 4.51 5.59 -0.25
CA TYR A 70 3.85 6.45 0.72
C TYR A 70 2.67 5.68 1.33
N VAL A 71 2.58 5.67 2.65
CA VAL A 71 1.57 4.91 3.41
C VAL A 71 0.66 5.89 4.13
N ILE A 72 -0.64 5.61 4.10
CA ILE A 72 -1.68 6.32 4.84
C ILE A 72 -2.48 5.29 5.61
N ILE A 73 -2.65 5.49 6.91
CA ILE A 73 -3.60 4.70 7.72
C ILE A 73 -4.82 5.57 7.98
N VAL A 74 -5.99 5.03 7.62
CA VAL A 74 -7.28 5.67 7.81
C VAL A 74 -8.08 4.89 8.84
N LYS A 75 -8.58 5.58 9.88
CA LYS A 75 -9.53 5.02 10.86
C LYS A 75 -10.73 5.96 10.96
N ASN A 76 -11.94 5.43 10.86
CA ASN A 76 -13.20 6.21 10.96
C ASN A 76 -13.23 7.42 10.00
N ASN A 77 -12.86 7.22 8.74
CA ASN A 77 -12.76 8.27 7.71
C ASN A 77 -11.81 9.43 8.05
N LYS A 78 -10.85 9.20 8.96
CA LYS A 78 -9.81 10.17 9.31
C LYS A 78 -8.43 9.55 9.08
N ILE A 79 -7.54 10.33 8.51
CA ILE A 79 -6.12 9.98 8.40
C ILE A 79 -5.53 10.08 9.80
N VAL A 80 -5.05 8.95 10.32
CA VAL A 80 -4.47 8.84 11.68
C VAL A 80 -2.95 8.67 11.64
N TYR A 81 -2.41 8.28 10.50
CA TYR A 81 -0.96 8.14 10.29
C TYR A 81 -0.60 8.29 8.82
N THR A 82 0.58 8.85 8.56
CA THR A 82 1.17 8.95 7.22
C THR A 82 2.66 8.71 7.29
N HIS A 83 3.22 7.99 6.32
CA HIS A 83 4.66 7.75 6.20
C HIS A 83 5.10 7.91 4.75
N SER A 84 6.28 8.49 4.53
CA SER A 84 6.87 8.66 3.20
C SER A 84 8.19 7.93 3.12
N GLY A 85 8.36 7.15 2.06
CA GLY A 85 9.51 6.27 1.87
C GLY A 85 9.25 4.86 2.42
N TYR A 86 10.22 3.98 2.17
CA TYR A 86 10.23 2.63 2.71
C TYR A 86 11.66 2.27 3.06
N ASN A 87 11.85 1.75 4.27
CA ASN A 87 13.04 1.01 4.65
C ASN A 87 12.61 -0.40 5.04
N PRO A 88 13.45 -1.43 4.84
CA PRO A 88 13.15 -2.77 5.37
C PRO A 88 12.81 -2.69 6.87
N GLY A 89 11.68 -3.27 7.29
CA GLY A 89 11.13 -3.16 8.64
C GLY A 89 10.08 -2.06 8.82
N SER A 90 9.84 -1.20 7.81
CA SER A 90 8.75 -0.21 7.85
C SER A 90 7.36 -0.87 7.93
N GLU A 91 7.22 -2.09 7.40
CA GLU A 91 6.02 -2.93 7.50
C GLU A 91 5.63 -3.22 8.97
N GLU A 92 6.62 -3.46 9.83
CA GLU A 92 6.38 -3.69 11.27
C GLU A 92 5.79 -2.44 11.93
N GLU A 93 6.18 -1.24 11.49
CA GLU A 93 5.60 0.00 12.00
C GLU A 93 4.13 0.13 11.61
N ILE A 94 3.77 -0.24 10.37
CA ILE A 94 2.38 -0.23 9.89
C ILE A 94 1.53 -1.19 10.73
N ILE A 95 1.99 -2.42 10.90
CA ILE A 95 1.29 -3.46 11.68
C ILE A 95 1.18 -3.03 13.15
N LYS A 96 2.26 -2.51 13.74
CA LYS A 96 2.24 -1.99 15.11
C LYS A 96 1.25 -0.84 15.26
N LYS A 97 1.19 0.08 14.31
CA LYS A 97 0.21 1.17 14.32
C LYS A 97 -1.20 0.65 14.20
N PHE A 98 -1.46 -0.32 13.33
CA PHE A 98 -2.75 -0.99 13.24
C PHE A 98 -3.15 -1.59 14.59
N ASN A 99 -2.28 -2.36 15.23
CA ASN A 99 -2.54 -2.98 16.54
C ASN A 99 -2.79 -1.95 17.66
N LEU A 100 -2.10 -0.81 17.65
CA LEU A 100 -2.35 0.29 18.59
C LEU A 100 -3.64 1.05 18.30
N LEU A 101 -4.12 0.99 17.07
CA LEU A 101 -5.30 1.67 16.57
C LEU A 101 -6.49 0.72 16.43
N LYS A 102 -6.42 -0.53 16.90
CA LYS A 102 -7.59 -1.41 17.07
C LYS A 102 -8.46 -0.82 18.17
#